data_AF-A0A154QH23-F1
#
_entry.id   AF-A0A154QH23-F1
#
_cell.length_a   1.000
_cell.length_b   1.000
_cell.length_c   1.000
_cell.angle_alpha   90.00
_cell.angle_beta   90.00
_cell.angle_gamma   90.00
#
_symmetry.space_group_name_H-M   'P 1'
#
loop_
_entity.id
_entity.type
_entity.pdbx_description
1 polymer ?
#
loop_
_entity_poly.entity_id
_entity_poly.type
_entity_poly.pdbx_seq_one_letter_code
_entity_poly.pdbx_strand_id
1 'polypeptide(L)'
;MKTVSAGFKTMLQTSQSLMVADLYTLTLLSGTVLYYTDAPINITFGGNTYLAAQLDSAPGFARGPTKIAIGLQVETLEVDILYDGATRIMGVTPGAFANAGGFDGATLKVDKFLTPSLTDVTRGIVNLFTGVVSDISAGSGKVALNVSSSPIYLNAAFPRNYFMPQDNNALFDANTGISKAAWAVAGTTTSSTKTSITATGLTQPTDWFALGYVVITSGVNAGLTHSVKAFSGGVLTLLYPLPNPCTAGDTFTAYPGYDRTQATATTKFSMLSRFRGFPYVPTPEVITLGSNGSAPSDNGAAGAGIGGVGRGSGGQKAKFLQQ
;
A
#
# COMPACT_ATOMS: atom_id res chain seq x y z
N MET A 1 -27.29 -15.93 1.19
CA MET A 1 -27.22 -17.22 0.48
C MET A 1 -26.37 -17.03 -0.76
N LYS A 2 -25.58 -18.04 -1.16
CA LYS A 2 -24.76 -17.97 -2.39
C LYS A 2 -25.66 -18.19 -3.60
N THR A 3 -25.55 -17.30 -4.59
CA THR A 3 -26.35 -17.37 -5.82
C THR A 3 -25.69 -18.31 -6.82
N VAL A 4 -26.47 -19.19 -7.42
CA VAL A 4 -26.04 -20.15 -8.44
C VAL A 4 -26.94 -20.07 -9.66
N SER A 5 -26.42 -20.38 -10.85
CA SER A 5 -27.24 -20.39 -12.06
C SER A 5 -28.28 -21.52 -12.01
N ALA A 6 -29.43 -21.31 -12.68
CA ALA A 6 -30.51 -22.29 -12.69
C ALA A 6 -30.06 -23.66 -13.26
N GLY A 7 -29.30 -23.63 -14.36
CA GLY A 7 -28.75 -24.85 -14.97
C GLY A 7 -27.78 -25.60 -14.06
N PHE A 8 -26.96 -24.87 -13.29
CA PHE A 8 -26.07 -25.47 -12.30
C PHE A 8 -26.83 -26.05 -11.11
N LYS A 9 -27.89 -25.39 -10.64
CA LYS A 9 -28.77 -25.95 -9.60
C LYS A 9 -29.41 -27.26 -10.03
N THR A 10 -29.93 -27.33 -11.26
CA THR A 10 -30.49 -28.57 -11.83
C THR A 10 -29.43 -29.67 -11.88
N MET A 11 -28.22 -29.36 -12.36
CA MET A 11 -27.11 -30.33 -12.35
C MET A 11 -26.88 -30.92 -10.96
N LEU A 12 -26.72 -30.08 -9.94
CA LEU A 12 -26.44 -30.51 -8.58
C LEU A 12 -27.53 -31.44 -8.02
N GLN A 13 -28.78 -31.28 -8.48
CA GLN A 13 -29.91 -32.11 -8.04
C GLN A 13 -30.01 -33.43 -8.81
N THR A 14 -29.58 -33.48 -10.07
CA THR A 14 -29.76 -34.65 -10.94
C THR A 14 -28.53 -35.55 -11.04
N SER A 15 -27.33 -35.02 -10.81
CA SER A 15 -26.09 -35.75 -10.99
C SER A 15 -25.85 -36.75 -9.85
N GLN A 16 -25.55 -38.01 -10.20
CA GLN A 16 -25.24 -39.07 -9.22
C GLN A 16 -23.80 -39.02 -8.71
N SER A 17 -22.89 -38.46 -9.51
CA SER A 17 -21.50 -38.23 -9.14
C SER A 17 -21.06 -36.83 -9.58
N LEU A 18 -20.23 -36.21 -8.74
CA LEU A 18 -19.66 -34.90 -8.99
C LEU A 18 -18.16 -34.95 -8.70
N MET A 19 -17.38 -34.46 -9.63
CA MET A 19 -15.98 -34.09 -9.44
C MET A 19 -15.93 -32.67 -8.89
N VAL A 20 -14.93 -32.42 -8.06
CA VAL A 20 -14.74 -31.14 -7.38
C VAL A 20 -13.34 -30.63 -7.68
N ALA A 21 -13.24 -29.35 -7.99
CA ALA A 21 -11.98 -28.62 -8.05
C ALA A 21 -12.18 -27.22 -7.44
N ASP A 22 -11.11 -26.64 -6.93
CA ASP A 22 -11.06 -25.25 -6.52
C ASP A 22 -10.31 -24.44 -7.58
N LEU A 23 -10.99 -23.40 -8.08
CA LEU A 23 -10.47 -22.45 -9.05
C LEU A 23 -10.02 -21.20 -8.31
N TYR A 24 -8.75 -20.84 -8.49
CA TYR A 24 -8.10 -19.69 -7.89
C TYR A 24 -7.96 -18.60 -8.95
N THR A 25 -8.59 -17.46 -8.71
CA THR A 25 -8.38 -16.25 -9.49
C THR A 25 -7.62 -15.25 -8.63
N LEU A 26 -6.37 -14.98 -8.99
CA LEU A 26 -5.51 -14.04 -8.28
C LEU A 26 -5.35 -12.78 -9.13
N THR A 27 -5.84 -11.64 -8.63
CA THR A 27 -5.67 -10.34 -9.28
C THR A 27 -4.58 -9.57 -8.57
N LEU A 28 -3.45 -9.36 -9.25
CA LEU A 28 -2.32 -8.60 -8.73
C LEU A 28 -2.65 -7.10 -8.66
N LEU A 29 -1.89 -6.34 -7.86
CA LEU A 29 -2.03 -4.88 -7.78
C LEU A 29 -1.80 -4.19 -9.13
N SER A 30 -1.02 -4.79 -10.02
CA SER A 30 -0.81 -4.33 -11.41
C SER A 30 -2.06 -4.44 -12.30
N GLY A 31 -3.09 -5.15 -11.85
CA GLY A 31 -4.28 -5.51 -12.64
C GLY A 31 -4.13 -6.81 -13.44
N THR A 32 -2.94 -7.43 -13.44
CA THR A 32 -2.74 -8.75 -14.06
C THR A 32 -3.54 -9.80 -13.30
N VAL A 33 -4.28 -10.64 -14.02
CA VAL A 33 -5.07 -11.73 -13.44
C VAL A 33 -4.41 -13.06 -13.77
N LEU A 34 -4.21 -13.89 -12.75
CA LEU A 34 -3.65 -15.23 -12.84
C LEU A 34 -4.72 -16.26 -12.47
N TYR A 35 -4.78 -17.37 -13.21
CA TYR A 35 -5.78 -18.41 -13.07
C TYR A 35 -5.13 -19.76 -12.81
N TYR A 36 -5.43 -20.36 -11.67
CA TYR A 36 -4.86 -21.65 -11.24
C TYR A 36 -5.93 -22.59 -10.70
N THR A 37 -5.68 -23.89 -10.75
CA THR A 37 -6.60 -24.92 -10.23
C THR A 37 -5.84 -25.98 -9.42
N ASP A 38 -6.52 -26.57 -8.44
CA ASP A 38 -6.02 -27.76 -7.73
C ASP A 38 -6.30 -29.07 -8.51
N ALA A 39 -7.04 -28.98 -9.61
CA ALA A 39 -7.34 -30.12 -10.46
C ALA A 39 -6.07 -30.69 -11.13
N PRO A 40 -6.07 -31.99 -11.48
CA PRO A 40 -4.94 -32.61 -12.19
C PRO A 40 -4.82 -32.16 -13.66
N ILE A 41 -5.82 -31.46 -14.19
CA ILE A 41 -5.86 -30.98 -15.58
C ILE A 41 -6.27 -29.51 -15.63
N ASN A 42 -5.86 -28.81 -16.69
CA ASN A 42 -6.30 -27.44 -16.94
C ASN A 42 -7.83 -27.39 -17.12
N ILE A 43 -8.48 -26.43 -16.47
CA ILE A 43 -9.92 -26.23 -16.55
C ILE A 43 -10.22 -24.93 -17.28
N THR A 44 -11.04 -24.98 -18.32
CA THR A 44 -11.50 -23.78 -19.02
C THR A 44 -12.90 -23.43 -18.54
N PHE A 45 -13.07 -22.26 -17.93
CA PHE A 45 -14.36 -21.79 -17.45
C PHE A 45 -14.50 -20.27 -17.64
N GLY A 46 -15.66 -19.85 -18.17
CA GLY A 46 -15.94 -18.42 -18.37
C GLY A 46 -14.97 -17.71 -19.32
N GLY A 47 -14.40 -18.43 -20.30
CA GLY A 47 -13.41 -17.92 -21.24
C GLY A 47 -11.97 -17.86 -20.71
N ASN A 48 -11.74 -18.23 -19.45
CA ASN A 48 -10.40 -18.28 -18.84
C ASN A 48 -9.93 -19.73 -18.67
N THR A 49 -8.63 -19.95 -18.84
CA THR A 49 -7.99 -21.25 -18.59
C THR A 49 -7.26 -21.21 -17.25
N TYR A 50 -7.70 -22.05 -16.32
CA TYR A 50 -7.06 -22.27 -15.04
C TYR A 50 -6.00 -23.35 -15.18
N LEU A 51 -4.75 -22.99 -14.87
CA LEU A 51 -3.60 -23.87 -15.05
C LEU A 51 -3.44 -24.83 -13.88
N ALA A 52 -3.22 -26.10 -14.20
CA ALA A 52 -2.92 -27.16 -13.24
C ALA A 52 -1.41 -27.32 -13.07
N ALA A 53 -0.98 -27.66 -11.86
CA ALA A 53 0.43 -27.72 -11.48
C ALA A 53 1.26 -28.69 -12.34
N GLN A 54 0.65 -29.78 -12.81
CA GLN A 54 1.37 -30.91 -13.41
C GLN A 54 1.70 -30.73 -14.90
N LEU A 55 1.19 -29.69 -15.56
CA LEU A 55 1.24 -29.60 -17.03
C LEU A 55 2.13 -28.46 -17.56
N ASP A 56 2.13 -27.28 -16.93
CA ASP A 56 2.66 -26.05 -17.54
C ASP A 56 3.71 -25.31 -16.71
N SER A 57 4.51 -26.03 -15.90
CA SER A 57 5.39 -25.40 -14.89
C SER A 57 4.63 -24.41 -13.99
N ALA A 58 3.34 -24.66 -13.82
CA ALA A 58 2.45 -23.86 -13.01
C ALA A 58 2.59 -24.28 -11.53
N PRO A 59 2.44 -23.35 -10.59
CA PRO A 59 2.41 -23.68 -9.17
C PRO A 59 1.20 -24.57 -8.80
N GLY A 60 1.39 -25.41 -7.79
CA GLY A 60 0.31 -26.13 -7.12
C GLY A 60 -0.37 -25.25 -6.09
N PHE A 61 -1.69 -25.29 -6.03
CA PHE A 61 -2.48 -24.58 -5.04
C PHE A 61 -3.16 -25.56 -4.09
N ALA A 62 -3.03 -25.30 -2.80
CA ALA A 62 -3.77 -25.97 -1.75
C ALA A 62 -4.33 -24.92 -0.80
N ARG A 63 -5.46 -25.18 -0.15
CA ARG A 63 -6.05 -24.25 0.83
C ARG A 63 -6.51 -24.94 2.10
N GLY A 64 -6.56 -24.16 3.16
CA GLY A 64 -7.24 -24.52 4.39
C GLY A 64 -8.77 -24.50 4.28
N PRO A 65 -9.48 -24.87 5.36
CA PRO A 65 -10.92 -24.77 5.43
C PRO A 65 -11.38 -23.30 5.34
N THR A 66 -12.55 -23.09 4.76
CA THR A 66 -13.21 -21.78 4.76
C THR A 66 -14.22 -21.71 5.90
N LYS A 67 -14.30 -20.58 6.58
CA LYS A 67 -15.30 -20.30 7.62
C LYS A 67 -16.10 -19.09 7.19
N ILE A 68 -17.43 -19.16 7.32
CA ILE A 68 -18.34 -18.05 7.06
C ILE A 68 -19.13 -17.76 8.33
N ALA A 69 -19.16 -16.51 8.76
CA ALA A 69 -19.89 -16.03 9.92
C ALA A 69 -20.78 -14.82 9.56
N ILE A 70 -21.89 -14.67 10.28
CA ILE A 70 -22.73 -13.48 10.15
C ILE A 70 -22.15 -12.41 11.08
N GLY A 71 -21.67 -11.29 10.54
CA GLY A 71 -21.13 -10.17 11.32
C GLY A 71 -20.06 -9.38 10.58
N LEU A 72 -19.33 -8.55 11.33
CA LEU A 72 -18.19 -7.75 10.85
C LEU A 72 -16.83 -8.40 11.14
N GLN A 73 -16.84 -9.68 11.52
CA GLN A 73 -15.62 -10.43 11.83
C GLN A 73 -14.83 -10.67 10.54
N VAL A 74 -13.53 -10.45 10.59
CA VAL A 74 -12.65 -10.78 9.46
C VAL A 74 -12.43 -12.28 9.44
N GLU A 75 -12.90 -12.92 8.37
CA GLU A 75 -12.58 -14.30 8.05
C GLU A 75 -11.24 -14.37 7.33
N THR A 76 -10.45 -15.39 7.66
CA THR A 76 -9.12 -15.64 7.09
C THR A 76 -9.10 -17.00 6.39
N LEU A 77 -8.38 -17.08 5.27
CA LEU A 77 -8.10 -18.29 4.53
C LEU A 77 -6.61 -18.41 4.29
N GLU A 78 -6.02 -19.53 4.70
CA GLU A 78 -4.65 -19.89 4.35
C GLU A 78 -4.64 -20.62 3.02
N VAL A 79 -3.81 -20.15 2.09
CA VAL A 79 -3.59 -20.76 0.77
C VAL A 79 -2.11 -20.99 0.56
N ASP A 80 -1.73 -22.24 0.34
CA ASP A 80 -0.38 -22.67 0.07
C ASP A 80 -0.15 -22.76 -1.44
N ILE A 81 0.91 -22.10 -1.89
CA ILE A 81 1.46 -22.21 -3.25
C ILE A 81 2.69 -23.11 -3.18
N LEU A 82 2.58 -24.31 -3.73
CA LEU A 82 3.63 -25.30 -3.82
C LEU A 82 4.38 -25.13 -5.14
N TYR A 83 5.71 -25.17 -5.09
CA TYR A 83 6.52 -24.95 -6.27
C TYR A 83 7.87 -25.67 -6.20
N ASP A 84 8.42 -25.99 -7.37
CA ASP A 84 9.78 -26.48 -7.54
C ASP A 84 10.67 -25.44 -8.24
N GLY A 85 11.93 -25.77 -8.55
CA GLY A 85 12.84 -24.85 -9.23
C GLY A 85 12.45 -24.51 -10.68
N ALA A 86 11.63 -25.34 -11.32
CA ALA A 86 11.16 -25.14 -12.69
C ALA A 86 9.90 -24.28 -12.75
N THR A 87 9.12 -24.27 -11.67
CA THR A 87 7.85 -23.55 -11.55
C THR A 87 8.07 -22.05 -11.70
N ARG A 88 7.25 -21.40 -12.53
CA ARG A 88 7.33 -19.94 -12.75
C ARG A 88 5.97 -19.25 -12.59
N ILE A 89 6.01 -18.08 -11.97
CA ILE A 89 4.94 -17.08 -11.99
C ILE A 89 5.57 -15.80 -12.52
N MET A 90 5.00 -15.23 -13.59
CA MET A 90 5.53 -14.01 -14.21
C MET A 90 7.03 -14.11 -14.60
N GLY A 91 7.49 -15.31 -14.97
CA GLY A 91 8.88 -15.56 -15.41
C GLY A 91 9.89 -15.84 -14.29
N VAL A 92 9.53 -15.65 -13.02
CA VAL A 92 10.38 -15.92 -11.85
C VAL A 92 9.80 -17.04 -10.99
N THR A 93 10.57 -17.60 -10.05
CA THR A 93 10.02 -18.61 -9.12
C THR A 93 9.01 -17.96 -8.17
N PRO A 94 7.96 -18.68 -7.72
CA PRO A 94 6.95 -18.14 -6.81
C PRO A 94 7.54 -17.54 -5.52
N GLY A 95 8.56 -18.17 -4.95
CA GLY A 95 9.26 -17.62 -3.78
C GLY A 95 10.00 -16.31 -4.06
N ALA A 96 10.67 -16.19 -5.22
CA ALA A 96 11.31 -14.93 -5.61
C ALA A 96 10.28 -13.83 -5.89
N PHE A 97 9.15 -14.19 -6.52
CA PHE A 97 8.03 -13.28 -6.75
C PHE A 97 7.42 -12.77 -5.44
N ALA A 98 7.21 -13.66 -4.48
CA ALA A 98 6.71 -13.32 -3.15
C ALA A 98 7.67 -12.41 -2.39
N ASN A 99 8.97 -12.72 -2.38
CA ASN A 99 10.00 -11.89 -1.73
C ASN A 99 10.15 -10.50 -2.36
N ALA A 100 9.81 -10.36 -3.65
CA ALA A 100 9.77 -9.08 -4.33
C ALA A 100 8.47 -8.28 -4.06
N GLY A 101 7.56 -8.79 -3.21
CA GLY A 101 6.27 -8.17 -2.90
C GLY A 101 5.22 -8.35 -4.01
N GLY A 102 5.41 -9.31 -4.92
CA GLY A 102 4.54 -9.49 -6.08
C GLY A 102 3.09 -9.85 -5.74
N PHE A 103 2.85 -10.46 -4.56
CA PHE A 103 1.52 -10.79 -4.06
C PHE A 103 0.93 -9.74 -3.12
N ASP A 104 1.67 -8.66 -2.82
CA ASP A 104 1.25 -7.66 -1.84
C ASP A 104 -0.02 -6.95 -2.32
N GLY A 105 -1.07 -6.97 -1.49
CA GLY A 105 -2.36 -6.37 -1.83
C GLY A 105 -3.10 -7.05 -2.99
N ALA A 106 -2.67 -8.23 -3.42
CA ALA A 106 -3.39 -9.01 -4.42
C ALA A 106 -4.75 -9.45 -3.88
N THR A 107 -5.76 -9.50 -4.76
CA THR A 107 -7.07 -10.06 -4.42
C THR A 107 -7.12 -11.52 -4.85
N LEU A 108 -7.49 -12.40 -3.93
CA LEU A 108 -7.72 -13.81 -4.22
C LEU A 108 -9.21 -14.12 -4.16
N LYS A 109 -9.71 -14.74 -5.23
CA LYS A 109 -11.03 -15.32 -5.31
C LYS A 109 -10.90 -16.83 -5.46
N VAL A 110 -11.56 -17.57 -4.57
CA VAL A 110 -11.63 -19.02 -4.61
C VAL A 110 -13.05 -19.43 -4.95
N ASP A 111 -13.20 -20.09 -6.09
CA ASP A 111 -14.47 -20.60 -6.58
C ASP A 111 -14.44 -22.13 -6.60
N LYS A 112 -15.43 -22.79 -5.99
CA LYS A 112 -15.58 -24.24 -6.07
C LYS A 112 -16.28 -24.60 -7.38
N PHE A 113 -15.57 -25.34 -8.21
CA PHE A 113 -16.06 -25.92 -9.45
C PHE A 113 -16.60 -27.33 -9.17
N LEU A 114 -17.86 -27.55 -9.57
CA LEU A 114 -18.56 -28.82 -9.39
C LEU A 114 -19.09 -29.25 -10.75
N THR A 115 -18.74 -30.46 -11.17
CA THR A 115 -19.10 -30.93 -12.50
C THR A 115 -19.14 -32.47 -12.55
N PRO A 116 -19.95 -33.10 -13.41
CA PRO A 116 -19.86 -34.54 -13.63
C PRO A 116 -18.53 -34.96 -14.29
N SER A 117 -17.89 -34.05 -15.04
CA SER A 117 -16.60 -34.27 -15.70
C SER A 117 -15.77 -32.98 -15.72
N LEU A 118 -14.48 -33.06 -15.40
CA LEU A 118 -13.55 -31.91 -15.39
C LEU A 118 -13.41 -31.21 -16.76
N THR A 119 -13.81 -31.87 -17.85
CA THR A 119 -13.80 -31.30 -19.21
C THR A 119 -15.09 -30.57 -19.59
N ASP A 120 -16.14 -30.64 -18.75
CA ASP A 120 -17.40 -29.96 -19.02
C ASP A 120 -17.30 -28.48 -18.66
N VAL A 121 -17.15 -27.65 -19.69
CA VAL A 121 -17.01 -26.19 -19.61
C VAL A 121 -18.31 -25.45 -19.29
N THR A 122 -19.45 -26.14 -19.23
CA THR A 122 -20.79 -25.51 -19.21
C THR A 122 -21.39 -25.36 -17.82
N ARG A 123 -20.81 -25.97 -16.78
CA ARG A 123 -21.46 -26.10 -15.47
C ARG A 123 -20.77 -25.31 -14.36
N GLY A 124 -21.60 -24.77 -13.46
CA GLY A 124 -21.34 -23.56 -12.70
C GLY A 124 -20.33 -23.69 -11.55
N ILE A 125 -19.85 -22.52 -11.15
CA ILE A 125 -18.99 -22.32 -9.99
C ILE A 125 -19.81 -21.82 -8.78
N VAL A 126 -19.34 -22.11 -7.58
CA VAL A 126 -19.81 -21.48 -6.35
C VAL A 126 -18.66 -20.67 -5.76
N ASN A 127 -18.85 -19.37 -5.61
CA ASN A 127 -17.85 -18.55 -4.92
C ASN A 127 -17.72 -18.98 -3.46
N LEU A 128 -16.55 -19.51 -3.07
CA LEU A 128 -16.29 -19.94 -1.71
C LEU A 128 -15.85 -18.80 -0.83
N PHE A 129 -14.84 -18.07 -1.29
CA PHE A 129 -14.17 -17.04 -0.54
C PHE A 129 -13.65 -15.96 -1.50
N THR A 130 -13.66 -14.71 -1.06
CA THR A 130 -13.01 -13.62 -1.77
C THR A 130 -12.43 -12.68 -0.73
N GLY A 131 -11.16 -12.36 -0.91
CA GLY A 131 -10.41 -11.59 0.06
C GLY A 131 -9.14 -11.03 -0.55
N VAL A 132 -8.40 -10.30 0.27
CA VAL A 132 -7.12 -9.69 -0.08
C VAL A 132 -6.00 -10.39 0.67
N VAL A 133 -4.88 -10.57 0.00
CA VAL A 133 -3.67 -11.14 0.59
C VAL A 133 -3.15 -10.13 1.62
N SER A 134 -3.19 -10.53 2.89
CA SER A 134 -2.80 -9.69 4.02
C SER A 134 -1.39 -9.96 4.53
N ASP A 135 -0.95 -11.21 4.45
CA ASP A 135 0.37 -11.62 4.91
C ASP A 135 0.88 -12.78 4.05
N ILE A 136 2.19 -12.81 3.86
CA ILE A 136 2.87 -13.72 2.94
C ILE A 136 4.11 -14.26 3.63
N SER A 137 4.24 -15.58 3.65
CA SER A 137 5.44 -16.26 4.11
C SER A 137 6.02 -17.10 2.98
N ALA A 138 7.20 -16.71 2.50
CA ALA A 138 7.90 -17.39 1.43
C ALA A 138 9.00 -18.30 2.00
N GLY A 139 8.81 -19.61 1.91
CA GLY A 139 9.81 -20.63 2.21
C GLY A 139 10.39 -21.26 0.95
N SER A 140 11.37 -22.15 1.10
CA SER A 140 11.94 -22.93 -0.02
C SER A 140 10.95 -24.02 -0.47
N GLY A 141 10.18 -23.74 -1.52
CA GLY A 141 9.25 -24.69 -2.14
C GLY A 141 7.78 -24.53 -1.73
N LYS A 142 7.49 -23.61 -0.79
CA LYS A 142 6.13 -23.24 -0.39
C LYS A 142 6.04 -21.74 -0.13
N VAL A 143 5.02 -21.09 -0.68
CA VAL A 143 4.61 -19.75 -0.29
C VAL A 143 3.23 -19.85 0.37
N ALA A 144 3.14 -19.49 1.64
CA ALA A 144 1.88 -19.44 2.37
C ALA A 144 1.28 -18.03 2.26
N LEU A 145 0.06 -17.94 1.75
CA LEU A 145 -0.72 -16.72 1.63
C LEU A 145 -1.81 -16.72 2.70
N ASN A 146 -1.79 -15.72 3.58
CA ASN A 146 -2.88 -15.42 4.49
C ASN A 146 -3.80 -14.42 3.83
N VAL A 147 -5.02 -14.85 3.50
CA VAL A 147 -6.01 -14.04 2.78
C VAL A 147 -7.14 -13.64 3.72
N SER A 148 -7.35 -12.34 3.87
CA SER A 148 -8.39 -11.77 4.71
C SER A 148 -9.58 -11.32 3.89
N SER A 149 -10.79 -11.60 4.37
CA SER A 149 -12.04 -11.15 3.77
C SER A 149 -12.19 -9.62 3.79
N SER A 150 -13.06 -9.07 2.93
CA SER A 150 -13.26 -7.63 2.74
C SER A 150 -13.55 -6.80 4.02
N PRO A 151 -14.18 -7.30 5.09
CA PRO A 151 -14.35 -6.55 6.34
C PRO A 151 -13.03 -6.08 6.96
N ILE A 152 -11.88 -6.59 6.54
CA ILE A 152 -10.56 -6.10 6.98
C ILE A 152 -10.40 -4.58 6.80
N TYR A 153 -11.02 -4.00 5.77
CA TYR A 153 -10.98 -2.55 5.54
C TYR A 153 -11.77 -1.73 6.57
N LEU A 154 -12.71 -2.35 7.30
CA LEU A 154 -13.40 -1.70 8.41
C LEU A 154 -12.50 -1.63 9.65
N ASN A 155 -11.47 -2.47 9.73
CA ASN A 155 -10.42 -2.39 10.74
C ASN A 155 -9.34 -1.37 10.34
N ALA A 156 -9.75 -0.23 9.80
CA ALA A 156 -8.87 0.89 9.53
C ALA A 156 -8.82 1.83 10.74
N ALA A 157 -7.65 2.42 11.00
CA ALA A 157 -7.51 3.43 12.05
C ALA A 157 -8.43 4.62 11.77
N PHE A 158 -9.17 5.03 12.81
CA PHE A 158 -10.04 6.21 12.78
C PHE A 158 -9.58 7.20 13.85
N PRO A 159 -9.59 8.53 13.58
CA PRO A 159 -9.98 9.21 12.34
C PRO A 159 -8.93 9.13 11.24
N ARG A 160 -9.36 9.22 9.97
CA ARG A 160 -8.45 9.22 8.80
C ARG A 160 -7.50 10.42 8.76
N ASN A 161 -7.98 11.59 9.19
CA ASN A 161 -7.22 12.84 9.21
C ASN A 161 -6.96 13.24 10.66
N TYR A 162 -5.72 13.65 10.94
CA TYR A 162 -5.31 14.10 12.26
C TYR A 162 -5.12 15.63 12.25
N PHE A 163 -5.42 16.25 13.39
CA PHE A 163 -5.07 17.65 13.64
C PHE A 163 -3.62 17.71 14.11
N MET A 164 -2.70 17.74 13.14
CA MET A 164 -1.26 17.82 13.39
C MET A 164 -0.60 18.90 12.52
N PRO A 165 0.56 19.45 12.92
CA PRO A 165 1.30 20.43 12.11
C PRO A 165 1.65 19.97 10.70
N GLN A 166 1.91 18.67 10.55
CA GLN A 166 2.28 18.06 9.28
C GLN A 166 1.07 17.87 8.35
N ASP A 167 1.33 17.86 7.04
CA ASP A 167 0.33 17.56 6.03
C ASP A 167 -0.25 16.15 6.19
N ASN A 168 -1.57 16.04 6.08
CA ASN A 168 -2.26 14.75 6.01
C ASN A 168 -2.12 14.10 4.63
N ASN A 169 -1.83 14.87 3.58
CA ASN A 169 -1.66 14.36 2.21
C ASN A 169 -0.22 13.87 1.95
N ALA A 170 -0.09 12.80 1.16
CA ALA A 170 1.19 12.43 0.56
C ALA A 170 1.50 13.31 -0.67
N LEU A 171 2.77 13.49 -1.01
CA LEU A 171 3.22 14.46 -2.02
C LEU A 171 2.51 14.33 -3.39
N PHE A 172 2.30 13.10 -3.86
CA PHE A 172 1.67 12.81 -5.16
C PHE A 172 0.27 12.23 -5.03
N ASP A 173 -0.40 12.48 -3.90
CA ASP A 173 -1.80 12.11 -3.74
C ASP A 173 -2.69 12.96 -4.65
N ALA A 174 -3.87 12.45 -5.01
CA ALA A 174 -4.84 13.17 -5.84
C ALA A 174 -5.22 14.53 -5.23
N ASN A 175 -5.16 14.65 -3.90
CA ASN A 175 -5.49 15.87 -3.16
C ASN A 175 -4.44 16.99 -3.31
N THR A 176 -3.15 16.67 -3.52
CA THR A 176 -2.12 17.70 -3.74
C THR A 176 -2.13 18.21 -5.18
N GLY A 177 -2.61 17.37 -6.11
CA GLY A 177 -2.68 17.66 -7.54
C GLY A 177 -1.32 18.01 -8.16
N ILE A 178 -0.25 17.49 -7.58
CA ILE A 178 1.10 17.52 -8.15
C ILE A 178 1.27 16.29 -9.03
N SER A 179 1.68 16.50 -10.29
CA SER A 179 1.96 15.39 -11.21
C SER A 179 3.27 14.69 -10.84
N LYS A 180 3.20 13.41 -10.50
CA LYS A 180 4.39 12.58 -10.23
C LYS A 180 5.39 12.60 -11.40
N ALA A 181 4.89 12.53 -12.64
CA ALA A 181 5.74 12.48 -13.82
C ALA A 181 6.56 13.77 -14.03
N ALA A 182 6.03 14.94 -13.62
CA ALA A 182 6.73 16.21 -13.76
C ALA A 182 7.93 16.36 -12.80
N TRP A 183 7.99 15.53 -11.74
CA TRP A 183 9.03 15.57 -10.72
C TRP A 183 9.95 14.35 -10.76
N ALA A 184 9.86 13.54 -11.82
CA ALA A 184 10.73 12.42 -12.06
C ALA A 184 12.11 12.91 -12.52
N VAL A 185 13.16 12.59 -11.78
CA VAL A 185 14.55 12.88 -12.15
C VAL A 185 15.23 11.58 -12.54
N ALA A 186 15.62 11.45 -13.81
CA ALA A 186 16.36 10.29 -14.28
C ALA A 186 17.82 10.34 -13.80
N GLY A 187 18.34 9.21 -13.34
CA GLY A 187 19.74 9.06 -12.97
C GLY A 187 20.32 7.76 -13.52
N THR A 188 21.63 7.77 -13.77
CA THR A 188 22.38 6.59 -14.20
C THR A 188 23.45 6.27 -13.16
N THR A 189 23.40 5.06 -12.62
CA THR A 189 24.36 4.58 -11.64
C THR A 189 25.76 4.53 -12.23
N THR A 190 26.72 5.13 -11.54
CA THR A 190 28.16 5.03 -11.85
C THR A 190 28.83 3.99 -10.95
N SER A 191 28.48 3.99 -9.67
CA SER A 191 28.88 2.97 -8.71
C SER A 191 27.83 2.86 -7.61
N SER A 192 27.76 1.71 -6.94
CA SER A 192 26.77 1.49 -5.90
C SER A 192 27.29 0.49 -4.87
N THR A 193 26.90 0.71 -3.62
CA THR A 193 26.89 -0.32 -2.57
C THR A 193 25.45 -0.74 -2.32
N LYS A 194 25.21 -1.69 -1.42
CA LYS A 194 23.83 -2.01 -1.04
C LYS A 194 23.10 -0.81 -0.42
N THR A 195 23.80 0.13 0.20
CA THR A 195 23.17 1.26 0.93
C THR A 195 23.34 2.60 0.23
N SER A 196 24.07 2.68 -0.88
CA SER A 196 24.31 3.92 -1.60
C SER A 196 24.35 3.72 -3.11
N ILE A 197 23.86 4.72 -3.84
CA ILE A 197 23.94 4.80 -5.30
C ILE A 197 24.61 6.13 -5.65
N THR A 198 25.79 6.05 -6.25
CA THR A 198 26.46 7.20 -6.86
C THR A 198 26.02 7.27 -8.31
N ALA A 199 25.48 8.41 -8.73
CA ALA A 199 24.87 8.54 -10.04
C ALA A 199 25.25 9.85 -10.74
N THR A 200 25.19 9.80 -12.07
CA THR A 200 25.17 10.98 -12.93
C THR A 200 23.72 11.37 -13.25
N GLY A 201 23.51 12.62 -13.65
CA GLY A 201 22.17 13.17 -13.96
C GLY A 201 21.44 13.79 -12.77
N LEU A 202 21.98 13.68 -11.56
CA LEU A 202 21.42 14.31 -10.36
C LEU A 202 22.14 15.64 -10.06
N THR A 203 21.49 16.76 -10.37
CA THR A 203 22.04 18.13 -10.20
C THR A 203 21.33 18.92 -9.09
N GLN A 204 20.44 18.27 -8.35
CA GLN A 204 19.62 18.92 -7.34
C GLN A 204 20.45 19.32 -6.11
N PRO A 205 19.95 20.24 -5.27
CA PRO A 205 20.62 20.59 -4.01
C PRO A 205 20.73 19.41 -3.04
N THR A 206 21.61 19.54 -2.04
CA THR A 206 21.70 18.61 -0.91
C THR A 206 20.33 18.37 -0.28
N ASP A 207 20.04 17.12 0.07
CA ASP A 207 18.81 16.62 0.68
C ASP A 207 17.52 16.86 -0.12
N TRP A 208 17.63 17.21 -1.41
CA TRP A 208 16.46 17.32 -2.28
C TRP A 208 15.62 16.03 -2.37
N PHE A 209 16.29 14.88 -2.30
CA PHE A 209 15.64 13.57 -2.33
C PHE A 209 15.45 12.96 -0.93
N ALA A 210 15.86 13.60 0.16
CA ALA A 210 15.69 13.06 1.51
C ALA A 210 14.19 12.95 1.87
N LEU A 211 13.76 11.81 2.40
CA LEU A 211 12.33 11.43 2.56
C LEU A 211 11.57 11.21 1.24
N GLY A 212 12.30 11.16 0.13
CA GLY A 212 11.80 10.74 -1.17
C GLY A 212 12.07 9.26 -1.40
N TYR A 213 12.01 8.85 -2.66
CA TYR A 213 12.28 7.47 -3.05
C TYR A 213 12.86 7.39 -4.47
N VAL A 214 13.53 6.28 -4.75
CA VAL A 214 14.07 5.94 -6.07
C VAL A 214 13.38 4.68 -6.56
N VAL A 215 13.08 4.65 -7.86
CA VAL A 215 12.54 3.48 -8.56
C VAL A 215 13.59 3.03 -9.55
N ILE A 216 14.14 1.84 -9.35
CA ILE A 216 15.15 1.27 -10.24
C ILE A 216 14.45 0.75 -11.50
N THR A 217 14.90 1.21 -12.68
CA THR A 217 14.23 0.90 -13.96
C THR A 217 14.97 -0.14 -14.79
N SER A 218 16.24 -0.42 -14.49
CA SER A 218 17.01 -1.47 -15.16
C SER A 218 17.97 -2.20 -14.22
N GLY A 219 18.59 -3.26 -14.73
CA GLY A 219 19.57 -4.05 -13.98
C GLY A 219 18.95 -5.13 -13.10
N VAL A 220 19.76 -5.71 -12.21
CA VAL A 220 19.37 -6.82 -11.32
C VAL A 220 18.28 -6.44 -10.32
N ASN A 221 18.15 -5.15 -10.02
CA ASN A 221 17.17 -4.60 -9.09
C ASN A 221 15.99 -3.92 -9.80
N ALA A 222 15.80 -4.13 -11.10
CA ALA A 222 14.73 -3.49 -11.86
C ALA A 222 13.35 -3.74 -11.24
N GLY A 223 12.56 -2.67 -11.09
CA GLY A 223 11.24 -2.69 -10.46
C GLY A 223 11.26 -2.40 -8.94
N LEU A 224 12.42 -2.46 -8.28
CA LEU A 224 12.51 -2.17 -6.85
C LEU A 224 12.39 -0.66 -6.57
N THR A 225 11.64 -0.33 -5.51
CA THR A 225 11.50 1.03 -4.99
C THR A 225 12.14 1.13 -3.61
N HIS A 226 13.02 2.10 -3.40
CA HIS A 226 13.72 2.31 -2.13
C HIS A 226 13.62 3.75 -1.65
N SER A 227 13.40 3.94 -0.35
CA SER A 227 13.37 5.26 0.28
C SER A 227 14.78 5.85 0.39
N VAL A 228 14.89 7.15 0.12
CA VAL A 228 16.16 7.88 0.19
C VAL A 228 16.26 8.55 1.56
N LYS A 229 17.33 8.24 2.29
CA LYS A 229 17.64 8.82 3.59
C LYS A 229 18.28 10.21 3.45
N ALA A 230 19.23 10.34 2.54
CA ALA A 230 19.98 11.58 2.33
C ALA A 230 20.49 11.65 0.88
N PHE A 231 20.77 12.87 0.42
CA PHE A 231 21.35 13.08 -0.90
C PHE A 231 22.39 14.19 -0.88
N SER A 232 23.57 13.95 -1.43
CA SER A 232 24.62 14.96 -1.55
C SER A 232 25.56 14.63 -2.71
N GLY A 233 25.90 15.62 -3.53
CA GLY A 233 26.93 15.50 -4.56
C GLY A 233 26.73 14.33 -5.54
N GLY A 234 25.48 14.03 -5.94
CA GLY A 234 25.17 12.91 -6.84
C GLY A 234 25.10 11.54 -6.16
N VAL A 235 25.26 11.47 -4.84
CA VAL A 235 25.18 10.24 -4.05
C VAL A 235 23.85 10.18 -3.31
N LEU A 236 23.07 9.15 -3.60
CA LEU A 236 21.84 8.80 -2.88
C LEU A 236 22.18 7.78 -1.80
N THR A 237 21.90 8.13 -0.54
CA THR A 237 21.99 7.17 0.58
C THR A 237 20.60 6.60 0.83
N LEU A 238 20.48 5.28 0.80
CA LEU A 238 19.22 4.57 0.96
C LEU A 238 18.92 4.30 2.43
N LEU A 239 17.63 4.27 2.79
CA LEU A 239 17.20 3.96 4.16
C LEU A 239 17.39 2.47 4.49
N TYR A 240 17.07 1.59 3.53
CA TYR A 240 17.26 0.15 3.63
C TYR A 240 18.17 -0.34 2.50
N PRO A 241 19.00 -1.38 2.74
CA PRO A 241 19.90 -1.90 1.74
C PRO A 241 19.16 -2.55 0.58
N LEU A 242 19.70 -2.40 -0.63
CA LEU A 242 19.31 -3.17 -1.81
C LEU A 242 19.68 -4.65 -1.63
N PRO A 243 18.90 -5.58 -2.21
CA PRO A 243 19.27 -7.00 -2.22
C PRO A 243 20.66 -7.23 -2.81
N ASN A 244 20.93 -6.59 -3.94
CA ASN A 244 22.21 -6.60 -4.64
C ASN A 244 22.66 -5.15 -4.94
N PRO A 245 23.97 -4.83 -4.98
CA PRO A 245 24.42 -3.54 -5.48
C PRO A 245 24.02 -3.33 -6.94
N CYS A 246 23.73 -2.09 -7.34
CA CYS A 246 23.51 -1.77 -8.75
C CYS A 246 24.83 -1.78 -9.53
N THR A 247 24.77 -2.07 -10.82
CA THR A 247 25.93 -2.05 -11.73
C THR A 247 26.05 -0.67 -12.38
N ALA A 248 27.27 -0.31 -12.79
CA ALA A 248 27.48 0.89 -13.59
C ALA A 248 26.67 0.82 -14.89
N GLY A 249 25.94 1.88 -15.22
CA GLY A 249 25.02 1.94 -16.36
C GLY A 249 23.57 1.62 -16.03
N ASP A 250 23.26 1.09 -14.84
CA ASP A 250 21.87 0.90 -14.41
C ASP A 250 21.14 2.24 -14.30
N THR A 251 19.88 2.25 -14.73
CA THR A 251 19.02 3.43 -14.76
C THR A 251 18.01 3.38 -13.64
N PHE A 252 17.65 4.55 -13.13
CA PHE A 252 16.59 4.72 -12.14
C PHE A 252 15.92 6.08 -12.26
N THR A 253 14.77 6.22 -11.63
CA THR A 253 14.06 7.48 -11.48
C THR A 253 13.99 7.86 -10.00
N ALA A 254 14.53 9.01 -9.64
CA ALA A 254 14.46 9.58 -8.31
C ALA A 254 13.30 10.58 -8.19
N TYR A 255 12.59 10.54 -7.08
CA TYR A 255 11.50 11.46 -6.75
C TYR A 255 11.86 12.30 -5.53
N PRO A 256 11.55 13.60 -5.53
CA PRO A 256 11.87 14.51 -4.44
C PRO A 256 11.18 14.07 -3.15
N GLY A 257 11.84 14.36 -2.02
CA GLY A 257 11.23 14.14 -0.72
C GLY A 257 10.34 15.27 -0.24
N TYR A 258 9.40 14.92 0.63
CA TYR A 258 8.46 15.83 1.28
C TYR A 258 8.37 15.50 2.77
N ASP A 259 8.84 16.43 3.59
CA ASP A 259 8.81 16.38 5.06
C ASP A 259 7.43 16.73 5.65
N ARG A 260 6.44 17.00 4.79
CA ARG A 260 5.07 17.36 5.15
C ARG A 260 4.95 18.69 5.90
N THR A 261 5.93 19.59 5.78
CA THR A 261 5.85 20.91 6.42
C THR A 261 5.25 21.97 5.49
N GLN A 262 4.61 22.99 6.09
CA GLN A 262 4.08 24.15 5.35
C GLN A 262 5.17 24.89 4.57
N ALA A 263 6.38 24.98 5.14
CA ALA A 263 7.52 25.62 4.51
C ALA A 263 7.88 24.92 3.18
N THR A 264 8.10 23.61 3.21
CA THR A 264 8.41 22.83 2.01
C THR A 264 7.26 22.81 1.01
N ALA A 265 6.01 22.71 1.49
CA ALA A 265 4.83 22.79 0.63
C ALA A 265 4.78 24.12 -0.15
N THR A 266 5.23 25.22 0.46
CA THR A 266 5.25 26.55 -0.15
C THR A 266 6.46 26.74 -1.07
N THR A 267 7.67 26.50 -0.56
CA THR A 267 8.92 26.87 -1.24
C THR A 267 9.31 25.88 -2.33
N LYS A 268 9.16 24.57 -2.07
CA LYS A 268 9.61 23.51 -2.98
C LYS A 268 8.53 23.14 -3.98
N PHE A 269 7.29 23.01 -3.52
CA PHE A 269 6.21 22.42 -4.32
C PHE A 269 5.10 23.38 -4.74
N SER A 270 5.09 24.61 -4.20
CA SER A 270 4.05 25.62 -4.47
C SER A 270 2.61 25.11 -4.29
N MET A 271 2.39 24.22 -3.31
CA MET A 271 1.10 23.55 -3.06
C MET A 271 0.40 24.00 -1.77
N LEU A 272 0.72 25.19 -1.26
CA LEU A 272 0.16 25.69 0.00
C LEU A 272 -1.38 25.70 0.03
N SER A 273 -2.04 26.01 -1.09
CA SER A 273 -3.50 26.01 -1.21
C SER A 273 -4.14 24.62 -1.06
N ARG A 274 -3.35 23.55 -1.20
CA ARG A 274 -3.78 22.14 -1.09
C ARG A 274 -3.14 21.41 0.10
N PHE A 275 -2.41 22.15 0.94
CA PHE A 275 -1.84 21.66 2.19
C PHE A 275 -2.96 21.37 3.19
N ARG A 276 -2.97 20.18 3.79
CA ARG A 276 -3.97 19.74 4.78
C ARG A 276 -3.40 19.48 6.18
N GLY A 277 -2.28 20.13 6.49
CA GLY A 277 -1.74 20.18 7.86
C GLY A 277 -2.26 21.40 8.63
N PHE A 278 -2.01 21.42 9.93
CA PHE A 278 -2.43 22.47 10.85
C PHE A 278 -1.23 23.02 11.64
N PRO A 279 -0.36 23.86 11.03
CA PRO A 279 0.93 24.25 11.59
C PRO A 279 0.86 25.00 12.92
N TYR A 280 -0.30 25.61 13.20
CA TYR A 280 -0.56 26.43 14.37
C TYR A 280 -1.37 25.70 15.45
N VAL A 281 -1.52 24.37 15.35
CA VAL A 281 -2.10 23.58 16.45
C VAL A 281 -1.20 23.77 17.68
N PRO A 282 -1.76 24.19 18.84
CA PRO A 282 -0.98 24.35 20.06
C PRO A 282 -0.26 23.05 20.41
N THR A 283 0.99 23.17 20.86
CA THR A 283 1.71 22.02 21.41
C THR A 283 0.98 21.54 22.67
N PRO A 284 0.81 20.22 22.88
CA PRO A 284 0.25 19.73 24.13
C PRO A 284 1.10 20.23 25.30
N GLU A 285 0.53 21.10 26.13
CA GLU A 285 1.18 21.55 27.37
C GLU A 285 0.89 20.53 28.47
N VAL A 286 1.93 20.08 29.16
CA VAL A 286 1.75 19.30 30.40
C VAL A 286 1.37 20.30 31.48
N ILE A 287 0.12 20.24 31.97
CA ILE A 287 -0.29 20.99 33.15
C ILE A 287 0.51 20.44 34.33
N THR A 288 1.64 21.07 34.64
CA THR A 288 2.30 20.90 35.92
C THR A 288 1.54 21.83 36.87
N LEU A 289 0.70 21.25 37.74
CA LEU A 289 -0.03 22.01 38.76
C LEU A 289 0.99 22.84 39.57
N GLY A 290 1.03 24.15 39.36
CA GLY A 290 1.71 25.08 40.27
C GLY A 290 2.76 26.04 39.71
N SER A 291 3.07 26.09 38.41
CA SER A 291 3.89 27.20 37.88
C SER A 291 3.02 28.25 37.18
N ASN A 292 3.06 29.49 37.69
CA ASN A 292 2.61 30.66 36.94
C ASN A 292 3.52 30.80 35.72
N GLY A 293 3.09 30.27 34.57
CA GLY A 293 3.71 30.57 33.29
C GLY A 293 3.70 32.08 33.07
N SER A 294 4.86 32.64 32.74
CA SER A 294 4.97 34.03 32.30
C SER A 294 3.94 34.29 31.21
N ALA A 295 3.19 35.40 31.32
CA ALA A 295 2.21 35.79 30.32
C ALA A 295 2.84 35.72 28.91
N PRO A 296 2.16 35.11 27.91
CA PRO A 296 2.67 35.13 26.54
C PRO A 296 2.89 36.58 26.13
N SER A 297 4.04 36.87 25.50
CA SER A 297 4.31 38.21 24.99
C SER A 297 3.24 38.58 23.97
N ASP A 298 2.69 39.79 24.06
CA ASP A 298 1.65 40.36 23.18
C ASP A 298 2.05 40.49 21.69
N ASN A 299 3.11 39.81 21.25
CA ASN A 299 3.50 39.75 19.85
C ASN A 299 2.89 38.52 19.18
N GLY A 300 1.56 38.50 19.12
CA GLY A 300 0.83 37.52 18.36
C GLY A 300 1.10 37.68 16.86
N ALA A 301 1.58 36.62 16.21
CA ALA A 301 1.27 36.36 14.80
C ALA A 301 -0.18 35.87 14.62
N ALA A 302 -1.07 36.30 15.52
CA ALA A 302 -2.51 36.07 15.48
C ALA A 302 -3.16 37.39 15.02
N GLY A 303 -4.08 37.28 14.06
CA GLY A 303 -4.65 38.36 13.26
C GLY A 303 -4.85 39.71 13.97
N ALA A 304 -4.49 40.78 13.23
CA ALA A 304 -4.70 42.17 13.61
C ALA A 304 -6.09 42.39 14.21
N GLY A 305 -6.11 42.58 15.53
CA GLY A 305 -7.30 42.95 16.28
C GLY A 305 -7.80 44.31 15.84
N ILE A 306 -9.06 44.34 15.44
CA ILE A 306 -9.84 45.52 15.09
C ILE A 306 -9.81 46.48 16.30
N GLY A 307 -9.43 47.73 16.06
CA GLY A 307 -9.17 48.73 17.10
C GLY A 307 -10.30 48.86 18.12
N GLY A 308 -9.99 48.58 19.39
CA GLY A 308 -10.87 48.86 20.51
C GLY A 308 -10.98 50.37 20.73
N VAL A 309 -12.22 50.88 20.73
CA VAL A 309 -12.56 52.25 21.10
C VAL A 309 -12.15 52.47 22.56
N GLY A 310 -11.06 53.22 22.76
CA GLY A 310 -10.52 53.54 24.08
C GLY A 310 -11.53 54.35 24.92
N ARG A 311 -11.77 53.91 26.16
CA ARG A 311 -12.32 54.78 27.21
C ARG A 311 -11.17 55.60 27.79
N GLY A 312 -11.22 56.91 27.60
CA GLY A 312 -10.20 57.86 28.04
C GLY A 312 -9.99 57.91 29.55
N SER A 313 -8.84 58.48 29.93
CA SER A 313 -8.40 58.75 31.30
C SER A 313 -9.38 59.67 32.03
N GLY A 314 -10.28 59.12 32.84
CA GLY A 314 -11.22 59.92 33.62
C GLY A 314 -12.38 59.11 34.21
N GLY A 315 -12.12 58.31 35.24
CA GLY A 315 -13.16 57.64 36.02
C GLY A 315 -12.72 57.45 37.46
N GLN A 316 -13.30 58.23 38.38
CA GLN A 316 -12.87 58.35 39.77
C GLN A 316 -13.06 57.06 40.59
N LYS A 317 -12.10 56.81 41.49
CA LYS A 317 -12.16 55.77 42.52
C LYS A 317 -13.16 56.17 43.62
N ALA A 318 -14.40 55.71 43.54
CA ALA A 318 -15.33 55.79 44.67
C ALA A 318 -15.29 54.49 45.48
N LYS A 319 -14.82 54.60 46.73
CA LYS A 319 -14.89 53.57 47.77
C LYS A 319 -16.36 53.37 48.16
N PHE A 320 -16.88 52.14 48.03
CA PHE A 320 -18.09 51.74 48.73
C PHE A 320 -17.70 51.20 50.10
N LEU A 321 -18.03 51.97 51.14
CA LEU A 321 -18.09 51.51 52.53
C LEU A 321 -19.50 50.98 52.79
N GLN A 322 -19.58 49.84 53.47
CA GLN A 322 -20.82 49.24 53.94
C GLN A 322 -21.46 50.10 55.04
N GLN A 323 -22.73 50.47 54.83
CA GLN A 323 -23.85 50.38 55.78
C GLN A 323 -25.16 50.47 55.01
#